data_AF-A0A9E4DQQ9-F1
#
_entry.id   AF-A0A9E4DQQ9-F1
#
_cell.length_a   1.000
_cell.length_b   1.000
_cell.length_c   1.000
_cell.angle_alpha   90.00
_cell.angle_beta   90.00
_cell.angle_gamma   90.00
#
_symmetry.space_group_name_H-M   'P 1'
#
loop_
_entity.id
_entity.type
_entity.pdbx_description
1 polymer ?
#
loop_
_entity_poly.entity_id
_entity_poly.type
_entity_poly.pdbx_seq_one_letter_code
_entity_poly.pdbx_strand_id
1 'polypeptide(L)'
;MAGNIIPLLQKQIIFTTMDHQTHVKVPLFLEKSYQSLTIEWGYDPQIVPDIQARKWIAEALPRYFPGELPKVETFLPLINLLTISIAQEENYVGCRHHKAPAQVIYLSEKESSEGFLPCAITAGQWEIQLNLHSVRSDVAVTMRVSGEEMA
;
A
#
# COMPACT_ATOMS: atom_id res chain seq x y z
N MET A 1 -4.79 -31.26 2.48
CA MET A 1 -5.40 -30.82 1.21
C MET A 1 -5.23 -29.32 1.16
N ALA A 2 -4.76 -28.73 0.06
CA ALA A 2 -4.71 -27.27 -0.06
C ALA A 2 -6.15 -26.74 -0.10
N GLY A 3 -6.47 -25.72 0.69
CA GLY A 3 -7.81 -25.14 0.69
C GLY A 3 -8.15 -24.53 -0.67
N ASN A 4 -9.43 -24.48 -1.00
CA ASN A 4 -9.89 -23.85 -2.22
C ASN A 4 -9.66 -22.33 -2.16
N ILE A 5 -9.01 -21.74 -3.18
CA ILE A 5 -8.69 -20.31 -3.23
C ILE A 5 -9.79 -19.57 -3.99
N ILE A 6 -10.44 -18.61 -3.31
CA ILE A 6 -11.53 -17.82 -3.85
C ILE A 6 -11.09 -16.37 -4.06
N PRO A 7 -11.31 -15.75 -5.25
CA PRO A 7 -11.10 -14.33 -5.44
C PRO A 7 -12.18 -13.52 -4.69
N LEU A 8 -11.76 -12.53 -3.91
CA LEU A 8 -12.64 -11.71 -3.06
C LEU A 8 -12.72 -10.26 -3.53
N LEU A 9 -11.64 -9.73 -4.09
CA LEU A 9 -11.58 -8.36 -4.56
C LEU A 9 -10.58 -8.22 -5.71
N GLN A 10 -10.91 -7.38 -6.69
CA GLN A 10 -9.96 -6.84 -7.65
C GLN A 10 -10.20 -5.34 -7.82
N LYS A 11 -9.13 -4.54 -7.72
CA LYS A 11 -9.19 -3.09 -7.84
C LYS A 11 -8.05 -2.55 -8.70
N GLN A 12 -8.39 -1.50 -9.45
CA GLN A 12 -7.44 -0.63 -10.13
C GLN A 12 -7.80 0.81 -9.76
N ILE A 13 -6.80 1.60 -9.39
CA ILE A 13 -6.99 2.99 -8.93
C ILE A 13 -5.88 3.82 -9.56
N ILE A 14 -6.20 5.03 -10.00
CA ILE A 14 -5.20 6.00 -10.45
C ILE A 14 -5.18 7.14 -9.44
N PHE A 15 -3.98 7.44 -8.94
CA PHE A 15 -3.71 8.59 -8.10
C PHE A 15 -2.90 9.62 -8.86
N THR A 16 -3.12 10.87 -8.52
CA THR A 16 -2.42 12.03 -9.06
C THR A 16 -1.66 12.74 -7.94
N THR A 17 -0.87 13.75 -8.30
CA THR A 17 -0.17 14.57 -7.28
C THR A 17 -1.09 15.26 -6.27
N MET A 18 -2.39 15.37 -6.53
CA MET A 18 -3.39 15.90 -5.60
C MET A 18 -3.68 14.95 -4.43
N ASP A 19 -3.40 13.66 -4.59
CA ASP A 19 -3.65 12.63 -3.58
C ASP A 19 -2.47 12.46 -2.62
N HIS A 20 -1.43 13.29 -2.76
CA HIS A 20 -0.26 13.29 -1.87
C HIS A 20 -0.66 13.49 -0.41
N GLN A 21 -0.10 12.65 0.47
CA GLN A 21 -0.36 12.66 1.92
C GLN A 21 -1.82 12.41 2.30
N THR A 22 -2.54 11.66 1.47
CA THR A 22 -3.89 11.18 1.79
C THR A 22 -3.90 9.69 2.18
N HIS A 23 -5.04 9.25 2.69
CA HIS A 23 -5.32 7.86 3.00
C HIS A 23 -6.59 7.44 2.26
N VAL A 24 -6.53 6.32 1.54
CA VAL A 24 -7.64 5.83 0.72
C VAL A 24 -8.06 4.45 1.19
N LYS A 25 -9.32 4.37 1.64
CA LYS A 25 -9.94 3.15 2.14
C LYS A 25 -10.46 2.31 0.98
N VAL A 26 -10.14 1.03 1.01
CA VAL A 26 -10.70 -0.01 0.14
C VAL A 26 -11.43 -1.01 1.04
N PRO A 27 -12.75 -0.84 1.22
CA PRO A 27 -13.53 -1.75 2.04
C PRO A 27 -13.64 -3.12 1.36
N LEU A 28 -13.64 -4.16 2.18
CA LEU A 28 -13.80 -5.56 1.80
C LEU A 28 -14.77 -6.20 2.78
N PHE A 29 -15.87 -6.75 2.27
CA PHE A 29 -16.80 -7.51 3.10
C PHE A 29 -16.59 -9.00 2.88
N LEU A 30 -16.40 -9.75 3.96
CA LEU A 30 -16.32 -11.21 3.92
C LEU A 30 -17.63 -11.82 4.38
N GLU A 31 -18.31 -12.55 3.49
CA GLU A 31 -19.58 -13.23 3.81
C GLU A 31 -19.41 -14.41 4.78
N LYS A 32 -18.20 -14.96 4.84
CA LYS A 32 -17.83 -16.09 5.69
C LYS A 32 -16.38 -15.98 6.15
N SER A 33 -16.01 -16.81 7.11
CA SER A 33 -14.62 -16.92 7.57
C SER A 33 -13.75 -17.71 6.58
N TYR A 34 -12.46 -17.40 6.55
CA TYR A 34 -11.46 -18.05 5.72
C TYR A 34 -10.30 -18.56 6.58
N GLN A 35 -9.54 -19.52 6.07
CA GLN A 35 -8.31 -19.98 6.70
C GLN A 35 -7.21 -18.91 6.61
N SER A 36 -7.13 -18.23 5.47
CA SER A 36 -6.16 -17.18 5.22
C SER A 36 -6.64 -16.16 4.19
N LEU A 37 -6.05 -14.97 4.20
CA LEU A 37 -6.15 -13.99 3.12
C LEU A 37 -4.79 -13.77 2.48
N THR A 38 -4.78 -13.64 1.15
CA THR A 38 -3.63 -13.15 0.39
C THR A 38 -4.02 -11.86 -0.31
N ILE A 39 -3.23 -10.81 -0.10
CA ILE A 39 -3.39 -9.50 -0.73
C ILE A 39 -2.17 -9.26 -1.61
N GLU A 40 -2.36 -9.42 -2.91
CA GLU A 40 -1.39 -9.03 -3.92
C GLU A 40 -1.68 -7.60 -4.32
N TRP A 41 -0.73 -6.69 -4.12
CA TRP A 41 -0.90 -5.30 -4.54
C TRP A 41 0.40 -4.70 -5.04
N GLY A 42 0.25 -3.67 -5.85
CA GLY A 42 1.39 -2.88 -6.25
C GLY A 42 1.02 -1.62 -7.01
N TYR A 43 2.02 -0.79 -7.27
CA TYR A 43 1.85 0.48 -7.92
C TYR A 43 3.00 0.81 -8.87
N ASP A 44 2.69 1.56 -9.92
CA ASP A 44 3.65 2.00 -10.93
C ASP A 44 3.29 3.41 -11.44
N PRO A 45 4.27 4.29 -11.72
CA PRO A 45 5.69 4.12 -11.51
C PRO A 45 6.13 4.36 -10.06
N GLN A 46 7.12 3.58 -9.60
CA GLN A 46 7.80 3.87 -8.33
C GLN A 46 8.73 5.09 -8.47
N ILE A 47 9.45 5.20 -9.60
CA ILE A 47 10.37 6.30 -9.86
C ILE A 47 9.60 7.45 -10.51
N VAL A 48 9.72 8.64 -9.92
CA VAL A 48 9.13 9.87 -10.47
C VAL A 48 9.91 10.28 -11.72
N PRO A 49 9.25 10.68 -12.82
CA PRO A 49 9.94 11.17 -14.01
C PRO A 49 10.92 12.30 -13.69
N ASP A 50 12.12 12.25 -14.26
CA ASP A 50 13.26 13.11 -13.89
C ASP A 50 12.93 14.61 -13.87
N ILE A 51 12.23 15.10 -14.91
CA ILE A 51 11.79 16.50 -15.01
C ILE A 51 10.93 16.91 -13.80
N GLN A 52 9.99 16.04 -13.40
CA GLN A 52 9.09 16.30 -12.29
C GLN A 52 9.80 16.13 -10.94
N ALA A 53 10.67 15.13 -10.82
CA ALA A 53 11.49 14.90 -9.64
C ALA A 53 12.38 16.11 -9.31
N ARG A 54 13.06 16.66 -10.32
CA ARG A 54 13.91 17.84 -10.18
C ARG A 54 13.14 19.05 -9.68
N LYS A 55 11.94 19.28 -10.23
CA LYS A 55 11.05 20.35 -9.77
C LYS A 55 10.69 20.19 -8.30
N TRP A 56 10.21 19.00 -7.91
CA TRP A 56 9.82 18.73 -6.52
C TRP A 56 10.97 18.87 -5.53
N ILE A 57 12.17 18.40 -5.88
CA ILE A 57 13.35 18.53 -5.04
C ILE A 57 13.73 20.01 -4.90
N ALA A 58 13.84 20.74 -6.01
CA ALA A 58 14.21 22.16 -5.99
C ALA A 58 13.24 23.00 -5.14
N GLU A 59 11.94 22.74 -5.21
CA GLU A 59 10.93 23.41 -4.37
C GLU A 59 11.02 23.05 -2.88
N ALA A 60 11.50 21.84 -2.56
CA ALA A 60 11.64 21.37 -1.19
C ALA A 60 12.92 21.86 -0.51
N LEU A 61 14.03 22.00 -1.26
CA LEU A 61 15.36 22.31 -0.70
C LEU A 61 15.40 23.52 0.24
N PRO A 62 14.79 24.69 -0.09
CA PRO A 62 14.82 25.85 0.81
C PRO A 62 14.17 25.60 2.18
N ARG A 63 13.27 24.61 2.28
CA ARG A 63 12.60 24.27 3.55
C ARG A 63 13.51 23.51 4.50
N TYR A 64 14.48 22.76 3.97
CA TYR A 64 15.36 21.90 4.75
C TYR A 64 16.78 22.46 4.89
N PHE A 65 17.17 23.39 4.01
CA PHE A 65 18.50 24.01 4.00
C PHE A 65 18.36 25.54 4.05
N PRO A 66 18.48 26.17 5.23
CA PRO A 66 18.33 27.63 5.38
C PRO A 66 19.53 28.44 4.86
N GLY A 67 20.49 27.80 4.18
CA GLY A 67 21.74 28.39 3.70
C GLY A 67 22.05 27.97 2.26
N GLU A 68 23.30 27.54 2.02
CA GLU A 68 23.68 27.03 0.69
C GLU A 68 22.83 25.81 0.32
N LEU A 69 22.16 25.89 -0.83
CA LEU A 69 21.30 24.81 -1.31
C LEU A 69 22.16 23.74 -1.99
N PRO A 70 22.03 22.46 -1.61
CA PRO A 70 22.69 21.38 -2.32
C PRO A 70 22.16 21.24 -3.75
N LYS A 71 22.92 20.54 -4.59
CA LYS A 71 22.51 20.23 -5.95
C LYS A 71 21.32 19.28 -5.97
N VAL A 72 20.35 19.54 -6.84
CA VAL A 72 19.14 18.72 -7.00
C VAL A 72 19.49 17.26 -7.30
N GLU A 73 20.54 17.04 -8.10
CA GLU A 73 21.01 15.72 -8.52
C GLU A 73 21.38 14.81 -7.36
N THR A 74 21.75 15.37 -6.20
CA THR A 74 22.10 14.59 -5.00
C THR A 74 20.92 13.81 -4.43
N PHE A 75 19.69 14.19 -4.77
CA PHE A 75 18.46 13.59 -4.23
C PHE A 75 17.70 12.76 -5.28
N LEU A 76 18.27 12.56 -6.47
CA LEU A 76 17.69 11.71 -7.49
C LEU A 76 18.14 10.24 -7.33
N PRO A 77 17.30 9.26 -7.72
CA PRO A 77 15.92 9.42 -8.17
C PRO A 77 14.96 9.73 -7.02
N LEU A 78 13.94 10.55 -7.29
CA LEU A 78 12.79 10.70 -6.38
C LEU A 78 11.82 9.54 -6.61
N ILE A 79 11.22 9.04 -5.52
CA ILE A 79 10.24 7.95 -5.59
C ILE A 79 8.84 8.39 -5.13
N ASN A 80 7.83 7.83 -5.78
CA ASN A 80 6.51 7.69 -5.18
C ASN A 80 6.61 6.65 -4.05
N LEU A 81 5.85 6.86 -2.99
CA LEU A 81 5.81 5.98 -1.84
C LEU A 81 4.36 5.82 -1.37
N LEU A 82 3.81 4.65 -1.69
CA LEU A 82 2.54 4.18 -1.16
C LEU A 82 2.83 3.00 -0.22
N THR A 83 2.09 2.93 0.89
CA THR A 83 2.15 1.80 1.83
C THR A 83 0.72 1.33 2.13
N ILE A 84 0.60 0.24 2.89
CA ILE A 84 -0.68 -0.40 3.15
C ILE A 84 -0.85 -0.69 4.63
N SER A 85 -2.06 -0.52 5.14
CA SER A 85 -2.50 -0.95 6.46
C SER A 85 -3.83 -1.70 6.37
N ILE A 86 -4.08 -2.57 7.33
CA ILE A 86 -5.26 -3.41 7.36
C ILE A 86 -5.90 -3.31 8.74
N ALA A 87 -7.22 -3.21 8.74
CA ALA A 87 -8.06 -3.30 9.92
C ALA A 87 -9.21 -4.28 9.67
N GLN A 88 -9.72 -4.85 10.75
CA GLN A 88 -10.90 -5.68 10.79
C GLN A 88 -11.89 -5.03 11.75
N GLU A 89 -13.03 -4.57 11.21
CA GLU A 89 -13.96 -3.70 11.91
C GLU A 89 -13.23 -2.50 12.53
N GLU A 90 -13.21 -2.36 13.86
CA GLU A 90 -12.50 -1.30 14.58
C GLU A 90 -11.09 -1.73 15.04
N ASN A 91 -10.69 -2.97 14.78
CA ASN A 91 -9.42 -3.54 15.24
C ASN A 91 -8.33 -3.37 14.19
N TYR A 92 -7.26 -2.67 14.57
CA TYR A 92 -6.09 -2.53 13.72
C TYR A 92 -5.27 -3.82 13.66
N VAL A 93 -5.10 -4.39 12.45
CA VAL A 93 -4.35 -5.64 12.23
C VAL A 93 -2.88 -5.36 12.02
N GLY A 94 -2.54 -4.29 11.29
CA GLY A 94 -1.15 -3.93 11.04
C GLY A 94 -0.92 -3.05 9.82
N CYS A 95 0.36 -2.77 9.55
CA CYS A 95 0.80 -2.03 8.38
C CYS A 95 2.14 -2.53 7.87
N ARG A 96 2.37 -2.31 6.57
CA ARG A 96 3.65 -2.58 5.94
C ARG A 96 4.19 -1.33 5.26
N HIS A 97 4.98 -0.56 6.02
CA HIS A 97 5.71 0.62 5.54
C HIS A 97 6.96 0.23 4.74
N HIS A 98 6.76 -0.50 3.64
CA HIS A 98 7.84 -1.01 2.81
C HIS A 98 7.88 -0.29 1.46
N LYS A 99 9.08 0.01 0.96
CA LYS A 99 9.26 0.78 -0.28
C LYS A 99 8.96 -0.02 -1.54
N ALA A 100 9.08 -1.35 -1.51
CA ALA A 100 8.85 -2.20 -2.68
C ALA A 100 7.49 -1.90 -3.34
N PRO A 101 7.46 -1.65 -4.66
CA PRO A 101 6.25 -1.23 -5.36
C PRO A 101 5.28 -2.37 -5.63
N ALA A 102 5.71 -3.62 -5.53
CA ALA A 102 4.86 -4.81 -5.57
C ALA A 102 5.09 -5.64 -4.31
N GLN A 103 4.00 -6.09 -3.67
CA GLN A 103 4.03 -6.81 -2.41
C GLN A 103 2.92 -7.86 -2.39
N VAL A 104 3.20 -8.98 -1.72
CA VAL A 104 2.21 -10.01 -1.38
C VAL A 104 2.14 -10.07 0.14
N ILE A 105 0.95 -9.88 0.68
CA ILE A 105 0.69 -9.91 2.12
C ILE A 105 -0.17 -11.12 2.41
N TYR A 106 0.30 -11.96 3.31
CA TYR A 106 -0.42 -13.12 3.83
C TYR A 106 -0.90 -12.84 5.25
N LEU A 107 -2.18 -13.11 5.52
CA LEU A 107 -2.79 -13.04 6.85
C LEU A 107 -3.44 -14.37 7.20
N SER A 108 -3.20 -14.85 8.41
CA SER A 108 -3.89 -15.99 9.00
C SER A 108 -3.82 -15.93 10.53
N GLU A 109 -4.58 -16.81 11.18
CA GLU A 109 -4.59 -16.91 12.65
C GLU A 109 -3.23 -17.35 13.22
N LYS A 110 -2.49 -18.16 12.48
CA LYS A 110 -1.22 -18.76 12.96
C LYS A 110 -0.01 -17.91 12.65
N GLU A 111 0.02 -17.34 11.45
CA GLU A 111 1.12 -16.54 10.97
C GLU A 111 0.63 -15.45 10.01
N SER A 112 1.35 -14.33 9.98
CA SER A 112 1.07 -13.22 9.08
C SER A 112 2.37 -12.60 8.61
N SER A 113 2.33 -11.94 7.46
CA SER A 113 3.48 -11.23 6.92
C SER A 113 3.98 -10.15 7.88
N GLU A 114 5.27 -9.82 7.80
CA GLU A 114 5.88 -8.78 8.62
C GLU A 114 5.09 -7.45 8.57
N GLY A 115 4.87 -6.87 9.74
CA GLY A 115 4.07 -5.66 9.91
C GLY A 115 2.60 -5.93 10.27
N PHE A 116 2.15 -7.19 10.25
CA PHE A 116 0.80 -7.60 10.63
C PHE A 116 0.79 -8.58 11.78
N LEU A 117 -0.18 -8.42 12.69
CA LEU A 117 -0.42 -9.38 13.76
C LEU A 117 -1.17 -10.60 13.18
N PRO A 118 -0.79 -11.84 13.57
CA PRO A 118 -1.63 -13.01 13.31
C PRO A 118 -3.04 -12.79 13.84
N CYS A 119 -4.04 -13.06 13.00
CA CYS A 119 -5.45 -12.83 13.30
C CYS A 119 -6.35 -13.81 12.55
N ALA A 120 -7.45 -14.21 13.19
CA ALA A 120 -8.44 -15.06 12.55
C ALA A 120 -9.17 -14.29 11.44
N ILE A 121 -9.29 -14.89 10.25
CA ILE A 121 -10.01 -14.27 9.15
C ILE A 121 -11.51 -14.55 9.30
N THR A 122 -12.21 -13.71 10.07
CA THR A 122 -13.65 -13.88 10.29
C THR A 122 -14.48 -13.13 9.25
N ALA A 123 -15.72 -13.60 9.07
CA ALA A 123 -16.74 -12.84 8.37
C ALA A 123 -16.89 -11.43 8.95
N GLY A 124 -17.32 -10.47 8.12
CA GLY A 124 -17.53 -9.08 8.53
C GLY A 124 -16.76 -8.07 7.68
N GLN A 125 -16.62 -6.87 8.22
CA GLN A 125 -15.97 -5.74 7.54
C GLN A 125 -14.45 -5.80 7.73
N TRP A 126 -13.75 -5.75 6.61
CA TRP A 126 -12.31 -5.56 6.54
C TRP A 126 -12.04 -4.25 5.80
N GLU A 127 -11.02 -3.54 6.24
CA GLU A 127 -10.58 -2.30 5.62
C GLU A 127 -9.12 -2.43 5.23
N ILE A 128 -8.86 -2.37 3.93
CA ILE A 128 -7.52 -2.16 3.40
C ILE A 128 -7.35 -0.67 3.16
N GLN A 129 -6.35 -0.05 3.78
CA GLN A 129 -6.06 1.37 3.56
C GLN A 129 -4.74 1.52 2.82
N LEU A 130 -4.79 2.20 1.68
CA LEU A 130 -3.60 2.68 0.98
C LEU A 130 -3.19 4.01 1.60
N ASN A 131 -1.92 4.12 1.98
CA ASN A 131 -1.35 5.31 2.63
C ASN A 131 -0.39 5.99 1.65
N LEU A 132 -0.78 7.16 1.14
CA LEU A 132 -0.14 7.82 0.01
C LEU A 132 0.92 8.82 0.48
N HIS A 133 1.97 8.33 1.15
CA HIS A 133 2.98 9.18 1.78
C HIS A 133 3.67 10.14 0.80
N SER A 134 3.93 9.70 -0.43
CA SER A 134 4.53 10.51 -1.48
C SER A 134 3.92 10.16 -2.84
N VAL A 135 3.21 11.11 -3.44
CA VAL A 135 2.70 11.01 -4.81
C VAL A 135 3.16 12.25 -5.53
N ARG A 136 4.13 12.04 -6.41
CA ARG A 136 4.92 13.09 -7.08
C ARG A 136 4.88 12.95 -8.59
N SER A 137 4.23 11.90 -9.09
CA SER A 137 3.70 11.76 -10.45
C SER A 137 2.35 11.06 -10.36
N ASP A 138 1.66 10.89 -11.48
CA ASP A 138 0.53 9.97 -11.52
C ASP A 138 1.02 8.54 -11.25
N VAL A 139 0.20 7.75 -10.54
CA VAL A 139 0.51 6.39 -10.10
C VAL A 139 -0.72 5.51 -10.29
N ALA A 140 -0.56 4.39 -11.00
CA ALA A 140 -1.57 3.36 -11.12
C ALA A 140 -1.34 2.28 -10.06
N VAL A 141 -2.38 1.98 -9.27
CA VAL A 141 -2.40 0.89 -8.29
C VAL A 141 -3.21 -0.27 -8.83
N THR A 142 -2.71 -1.49 -8.61
CA THR A 142 -3.45 -2.73 -8.82
C THR A 142 -3.49 -3.51 -7.53
N MET A 143 -4.63 -4.13 -7.23
CA MET A 143 -4.80 -4.97 -6.04
C MET A 143 -5.74 -6.13 -6.32
N ARG A 144 -5.37 -7.30 -5.80
CA ARG A 144 -6.19 -8.50 -5.74
C ARG A 144 -6.17 -9.06 -4.32
N VAL A 145 -7.34 -9.47 -3.84
CA VAL A 145 -7.48 -10.17 -2.57
C VAL A 145 -8.11 -11.52 -2.84
N SER A 146 -7.52 -12.57 -2.29
CA SER A 146 -8.04 -13.92 -2.33
C SER A 146 -8.10 -14.51 -0.92
N GLY A 147 -9.05 -15.41 -0.70
CA GLY A 147 -9.19 -16.14 0.56
C GLY A 147 -9.06 -17.64 0.33
N GLU A 148 -8.36 -18.32 1.23
CA GLU A 148 -8.34 -19.79 1.29
C GLU A 148 -9.48 -20.27 2.18
N GLU A 149 -10.36 -21.13 1.63
CA GLU A 149 -11.48 -21.68 2.41
C GLU A 149 -10.98 -22.61 3.51
N MET A 150 -11.71 -22.63 4.63
CA MET A 150 -11.53 -23.63 5.69
C MET A 150 -11.77 -25.03 5.09
N ALA A 151 -10.87 -25.97 5.39
CA ALA A 151 -10.95 -27.36 4.94
C ALA A 151 -12.12 -28.14 5.55
#